data_AF-A0A5H2Y8G6-F1
#
_entry.id   AF-A0A5H2Y8G6-F1
#
_cell.length_a   1.000
_cell.length_b   1.000
_cell.length_c   1.000
_cell.angle_alpha   90.00
_cell.angle_beta   90.00
_cell.angle_gamma   90.00
#
_symmetry.space_group_name_H-M   'P 1'
#
loop_
_entity.id
_entity.type
_entity.pdbx_description
1 polymer ?
#
loop_
_entity_poly.entity_id
_entity_poly.type
_entity_poly.pdbx_seq_one_letter_code
_entity_poly.pdbx_strand_id
1 'polypeptide(L)'
;MKHSALTLGVLLALPLLNSNSVLANDSHLATCDFTIPSSHYLVDGAAMNIQPGNTICLAAGERGPLKLKNILGSADNPIIVRNADGVVTTKPYEYSIAVEQSKWLRLTSVSPEPAQPYGIRLGGTLSIGQLSEQVEVDNIEVYRARFAGMLIKTDPNCDPATWAENFTMTGINIHHNYVHHTEEGEGMYVGYTGKSRKLECNGVATTVYPHKLENIRIHNNKLEHTAADGIQLNSVTGNAQIYSNKIYRTGVSPFAPVWQNTGIQVGGDDVQVRDNLIYRSGGNGMMLDGDNLQVINNKIIYAGENGIFARNSAQQNAQISGGLPHSYKDNLIVQPATYGLKLYATNTASAHLISDNTIENDGRLDAANRPMTFSFLNDQVERVLLNNHHYIESTNN
;
A
#
# COMPACT_ATOMS: atom_id res chain seq x y z
N MET A 1 -1.19 -40.85 66.80
CA MET A 1 -1.96 -39.59 66.77
C MET A 1 -1.76 -38.96 65.41
N LYS A 2 -2.81 -38.97 64.59
CA LYS A 2 -2.83 -38.48 63.21
C LYS A 2 -3.12 -36.98 63.23
N HIS A 3 -2.24 -36.17 62.66
CA HIS A 3 -2.57 -34.79 62.30
C HIS A 3 -2.44 -34.65 60.78
N SER A 4 -3.61 -34.65 60.15
CA SER A 4 -3.83 -34.42 58.73
C SER A 4 -3.91 -32.92 58.52
N ALA A 5 -2.92 -32.32 57.86
CA ALA A 5 -3.01 -30.95 57.38
C ALA A 5 -3.68 -30.95 56.01
N LEU A 6 -4.84 -30.30 55.94
CA LEU A 6 -5.67 -30.16 54.76
C LEU A 6 -5.11 -28.99 53.93
N THR A 7 -4.40 -29.27 52.83
CA THR A 7 -3.98 -28.25 51.86
C THR A 7 -5.14 -27.95 50.92
N LEU A 8 -5.70 -26.74 51.05
CA LEU A 8 -6.77 -26.21 50.19
C LEU A 8 -6.14 -25.75 48.86
N GLY A 9 -6.11 -26.64 47.86
CA GLY A 9 -5.75 -26.29 46.49
C GLY A 9 -6.90 -25.57 45.80
N VAL A 10 -6.81 -24.25 45.68
CA VAL A 10 -7.70 -23.47 44.82
C VAL A 10 -7.27 -23.70 43.37
N LEU A 11 -7.99 -24.57 42.67
CA LEU A 11 -7.88 -24.71 41.22
C LEU A 11 -8.50 -23.47 40.57
N LEU A 12 -7.66 -22.52 40.13
CA LEU A 12 -8.08 -21.48 39.20
C LEU A 12 -8.31 -22.14 37.83
N ALA A 13 -9.56 -22.47 37.53
CA ALA A 13 -9.98 -22.80 36.17
C ALA A 13 -9.89 -21.53 35.31
N LEU A 14 -8.82 -21.40 34.51
CA LEU A 14 -8.79 -20.44 33.42
C LEU A 14 -9.88 -20.84 32.41
N PRO A 15 -10.79 -19.93 32.01
CA PRO A 15 -11.65 -20.20 30.88
C PRO A 15 -10.76 -20.18 29.64
N LEU A 16 -10.56 -21.35 29.02
CA LEU A 16 -10.12 -21.46 27.65
C LEU A 16 -11.20 -20.78 26.79
N LEU A 17 -10.96 -19.50 26.47
CA LEU A 17 -11.66 -18.81 25.41
C LEU A 17 -11.26 -19.51 24.11
N ASN A 18 -12.04 -20.52 23.73
CA ASN A 18 -12.09 -21.01 22.36
C ASN A 18 -12.50 -19.81 21.50
N SER A 19 -11.53 -19.13 20.91
CA SER A 19 -11.76 -18.29 19.74
C SER A 19 -12.22 -19.23 18.63
N ASN A 20 -13.54 -19.48 18.59
CA ASN A 20 -14.22 -19.90 17.38
C ASN A 20 -14.00 -18.76 16.39
N SER A 21 -12.89 -18.83 15.66
CA SER A 21 -12.78 -18.19 14.36
C SER A 21 -13.90 -18.80 13.53
N VAL A 22 -15.03 -18.11 13.47
CA VAL A 22 -15.98 -18.27 12.39
C VAL A 22 -15.23 -17.80 11.15
N LEU A 23 -14.45 -18.71 10.56
CA LEU A 23 -14.24 -18.69 9.13
C LEU A 23 -15.65 -18.77 8.58
N ALA A 24 -16.20 -17.64 8.16
CA ALA A 24 -17.34 -17.63 7.27
C ALA A 24 -16.91 -18.49 6.09
N ASN A 25 -17.46 -19.70 6.04
CA ASN A 25 -17.37 -20.57 4.90
C ASN A 25 -18.22 -19.88 3.83
N ASP A 26 -17.60 -18.97 3.07
CA ASP A 26 -18.19 -18.38 1.85
C ASP A 26 -18.16 -19.45 0.75
N SER A 27 -18.87 -20.55 1.00
CA SER A 27 -19.11 -21.62 0.04
C SER A 27 -20.44 -21.41 -0.69
N HIS A 28 -20.78 -20.15 -0.97
CA HIS A 28 -21.65 -19.82 -2.08
C HIS A 28 -20.75 -19.29 -3.19
N LEU A 29 -20.37 -20.16 -4.14
CA LEU A 29 -20.03 -19.71 -5.47
C LEU A 29 -21.29 -19.01 -6.02
N ALA A 30 -21.42 -17.71 -5.77
CA ALA A 30 -22.59 -16.93 -6.16
C ALA A 30 -22.83 -17.14 -7.65
N THR A 31 -24.05 -17.51 -8.04
CA THR A 31 -24.41 -17.69 -9.45
C THR A 31 -24.10 -16.41 -10.23
N CYS A 32 -23.45 -16.55 -11.38
CA CYS A 32 -23.10 -15.41 -12.22
C CYS A 32 -24.35 -14.81 -12.85
N ASP A 33 -24.62 -13.52 -12.61
CA ASP A 33 -25.69 -12.78 -13.30
C ASP A 33 -25.28 -12.44 -14.74
N PHE A 34 -24.00 -12.13 -14.92
CA PHE A 34 -23.39 -11.87 -16.22
C PHE A 34 -22.17 -12.76 -16.41
N THR A 35 -22.02 -13.35 -17.59
CA THR A 35 -20.79 -14.04 -17.99
C THR A 35 -20.17 -13.32 -19.18
N ILE A 36 -18.94 -12.83 -18.99
CA ILE A 36 -18.23 -12.01 -19.97
C ILE A 36 -17.26 -12.91 -20.76
N PRO A 37 -17.46 -13.10 -22.08
CA PRO A 37 -16.55 -13.89 -22.88
C PRO A 37 -15.18 -13.21 -23.00
N SER A 38 -14.13 -14.00 -23.23
CA SER A 38 -12.74 -13.52 -23.34
C SER A 38 -12.51 -12.53 -24.48
N SER A 39 -13.38 -12.53 -25.49
CA SER A 39 -13.37 -11.59 -26.62
C SER A 39 -13.92 -10.20 -26.28
N HIS A 40 -14.60 -10.03 -25.15
CA HIS A 40 -15.21 -8.75 -24.79
C HIS A 40 -14.16 -7.82 -24.19
N TYR A 41 -13.99 -6.61 -24.75
CA TYR A 41 -13.02 -5.64 -24.22
C TYR A 41 -13.63 -4.62 -23.25
N LEU A 42 -14.94 -4.37 -23.32
CA LEU A 42 -15.64 -3.36 -22.53
C LEU A 42 -16.88 -3.95 -21.87
N VAL A 43 -16.96 -3.85 -20.56
CA VAL A 43 -18.19 -4.08 -19.79
C VAL A 43 -18.67 -2.70 -19.33
N ASP A 44 -19.70 -2.19 -19.98
CA ASP A 44 -20.35 -0.94 -19.57
C ASP A 44 -21.62 -1.28 -18.79
N GLY A 45 -21.58 -1.05 -17.47
CA GLY A 45 -22.67 -1.40 -16.56
C GLY A 45 -23.98 -0.71 -16.88
N ALA A 46 -23.92 0.52 -17.40
CA ALA A 46 -25.11 1.25 -17.83
C ALA A 46 -25.73 0.63 -19.09
N ALA A 47 -24.90 0.29 -20.08
CA ALA A 47 -25.37 -0.31 -21.33
C ALA A 47 -25.89 -1.75 -21.14
N MET A 48 -25.30 -2.49 -20.21
CA MET A 48 -25.68 -3.86 -19.87
C MET A 48 -26.76 -3.96 -18.79
N ASN A 49 -27.23 -2.81 -18.27
CA ASN A 49 -28.22 -2.72 -17.19
C ASN A 49 -27.84 -3.54 -15.94
N ILE A 50 -26.55 -3.50 -15.57
CA ILE A 50 -26.02 -4.17 -14.38
C ILE A 50 -26.53 -3.44 -13.14
N GLN A 51 -27.13 -4.18 -12.21
CA GLN A 51 -27.72 -3.65 -10.99
C GLN A 51 -26.81 -3.89 -9.77
N PRO A 52 -26.93 -3.07 -8.71
CA PRO A 52 -26.33 -3.37 -7.42
C PRO A 52 -26.59 -4.80 -6.95
N GLY A 53 -25.56 -5.44 -6.39
CA GLY A 53 -25.59 -6.84 -5.95
C GLY A 53 -25.31 -7.86 -7.04
N ASN A 54 -25.23 -7.46 -8.33
CA ASN A 54 -24.92 -8.42 -9.38
C ASN A 54 -23.50 -8.97 -9.29
N THR A 55 -23.35 -10.22 -9.73
CA THR A 55 -22.05 -10.88 -9.93
C THR A 55 -21.74 -10.99 -11.41
N ILE A 56 -20.61 -10.40 -11.82
CA ILE A 56 -20.05 -10.47 -13.17
C ILE A 56 -18.91 -11.49 -13.16
N CYS A 57 -19.09 -12.58 -13.90
CA CYS A 57 -18.09 -13.62 -14.06
C CYS A 57 -17.32 -13.45 -15.37
N LEU A 58 -15.99 -13.53 -15.30
CA LEU A 58 -15.12 -13.54 -16.46
C LEU A 58 -14.93 -15.00 -16.90
N ALA A 59 -15.20 -15.29 -18.18
CA ALA A 59 -14.97 -16.61 -18.74
C ALA A 59 -13.48 -17.00 -18.63
N ALA A 60 -13.20 -18.24 -18.25
CA ALA A 60 -11.86 -18.76 -18.11
C ALA A 60 -11.09 -18.78 -19.43
N GLY A 61 -9.76 -18.78 -19.33
CA GLY A 61 -8.83 -18.81 -20.44
C GLY A 61 -8.11 -17.48 -20.65
N GLU A 62 -7.38 -17.43 -21.77
CA GLU A 62 -6.65 -16.23 -22.16
C GLU A 62 -7.62 -15.18 -22.71
N ARG A 63 -7.45 -13.92 -22.27
CA ARG A 63 -8.19 -12.77 -22.80
C ARG A 63 -7.28 -11.57 -23.07
N GLY A 64 -7.77 -10.68 -23.93
CA GLY A 64 -7.21 -9.34 -24.06
C GLY A 64 -7.59 -8.43 -22.88
N PRO A 65 -7.15 -7.17 -22.90
CA PRO A 65 -7.47 -6.20 -21.86
C PRO A 65 -8.98 -5.99 -21.70
N LEU A 66 -9.41 -5.71 -20.47
CA LEU A 66 -10.80 -5.47 -20.11
C LEU A 66 -10.97 -4.09 -19.47
N LYS A 67 -11.94 -3.33 -19.97
CA LYS A 67 -12.43 -2.12 -19.34
C LYS A 67 -13.74 -2.40 -18.63
N LEU A 68 -13.78 -2.13 -17.33
CA LEU A 68 -14.96 -2.13 -16.49
C LEU A 68 -15.39 -0.68 -16.30
N LYS A 69 -16.49 -0.28 -16.94
CA LYS A 69 -16.96 1.10 -16.94
C LYS A 69 -18.37 1.18 -16.38
N ASN A 70 -18.68 2.24 -15.62
CA ASN A 70 -20.03 2.48 -15.08
C ASN A 70 -20.56 1.28 -14.27
N ILE A 71 -19.68 0.63 -13.51
CA ILE A 71 -20.07 -0.47 -12.63
C ILE A 71 -20.47 0.16 -11.29
N LEU A 72 -21.78 0.30 -11.07
CA LEU A 72 -22.35 1.08 -9.97
C LEU A 72 -23.14 0.16 -9.03
N GLY A 73 -22.47 -0.32 -7.99
CA GLY A 73 -23.11 -1.02 -6.87
C GLY A 73 -23.70 -0.06 -5.84
N SER A 74 -24.03 -0.59 -4.66
CA SER A 74 -24.34 0.19 -3.47
C SER A 74 -23.55 -0.33 -2.26
N ALA A 75 -23.49 0.46 -1.18
CA ALA A 75 -22.80 0.05 0.04
C ALA A 75 -23.30 -1.30 0.58
N ASP A 76 -24.62 -1.50 0.53
CA ASP A 76 -25.26 -2.74 1.00
C ASP A 76 -25.22 -3.87 -0.03
N ASN A 77 -25.07 -3.54 -1.31
CA ASN A 77 -25.08 -4.49 -2.43
C ASN A 77 -23.99 -4.12 -3.44
N PRO A 78 -22.71 -4.34 -3.10
CA PRO A 78 -21.62 -4.10 -4.04
C PRO A 78 -21.72 -5.05 -5.24
N ILE A 79 -21.22 -4.62 -6.39
CA ILE A 79 -21.07 -5.51 -7.55
C ILE A 79 -19.78 -6.32 -7.38
N ILE A 80 -19.86 -7.62 -7.64
CA ILE A 80 -18.69 -8.52 -7.58
C ILE A 80 -18.25 -8.84 -9.00
N VAL A 81 -16.99 -8.59 -9.33
CA VAL A 81 -16.35 -9.11 -10.55
C VAL A 81 -15.37 -10.20 -10.14
N ARG A 82 -15.51 -11.40 -10.72
CA ARG A 82 -14.64 -12.54 -10.43
C ARG A 82 -14.43 -13.44 -11.65
N ASN A 83 -13.49 -14.37 -11.59
CA ASN A 83 -13.43 -15.46 -12.56
C ASN A 83 -14.62 -16.43 -12.37
N ALA A 84 -15.04 -17.05 -13.47
CA ALA A 84 -15.91 -18.23 -13.45
C ALA A 84 -15.15 -19.47 -12.92
N ASP A 85 -15.54 -20.69 -13.30
CA ASP A 85 -14.99 -21.95 -12.76
C ASP A 85 -13.54 -22.28 -13.18
N GLY A 86 -12.81 -21.34 -13.77
CA GLY A 86 -11.43 -21.54 -14.21
C GLY A 86 -10.59 -20.28 -14.14
N VAL A 87 -9.31 -20.42 -14.50
CA VAL A 87 -8.33 -19.33 -14.41
C VAL A 87 -8.51 -18.37 -15.60
N VAL A 88 -8.52 -17.08 -15.31
CA VAL A 88 -8.50 -15.98 -16.29
C VAL A 88 -7.08 -15.44 -16.37
N THR A 89 -6.52 -15.41 -17.57
CA THR A 89 -5.16 -14.89 -17.78
C THR A 89 -5.12 -13.83 -18.86
N THR A 90 -4.35 -12.76 -18.65
CA THR A 90 -3.90 -11.89 -19.74
C THR A 90 -2.41 -12.13 -20.00
N LYS A 91 -1.98 -12.04 -21.26
CA LYS A 91 -0.56 -11.96 -21.62
C LYS A 91 0.01 -10.58 -21.26
N PRO A 92 1.35 -10.40 -21.23
CA PRO A 92 1.98 -9.09 -21.11
C PRO A 92 1.35 -8.03 -22.04
N TYR A 93 0.67 -7.05 -21.44
CA TYR A 93 0.06 -5.87 -22.05
C TYR A 93 0.50 -4.62 -21.26
N GLU A 94 0.25 -3.44 -21.84
CA GLU A 94 0.39 -2.17 -21.09
C GLU A 94 -0.58 -2.12 -19.90
N TYR A 95 -1.80 -2.61 -20.09
CA TYR A 95 -2.80 -2.81 -19.03
C TYR A 95 -3.60 -4.09 -19.28
N SER A 96 -4.12 -4.67 -18.21
CA SER A 96 -4.94 -5.89 -18.24
C SER A 96 -6.39 -5.62 -17.87
N ILE A 97 -6.62 -4.86 -16.78
CA ILE A 97 -7.97 -4.44 -16.36
C ILE A 97 -7.92 -2.96 -16.04
N ALA A 98 -8.91 -2.20 -16.53
CA ALA A 98 -9.12 -0.81 -16.17
C ALA A 98 -10.53 -0.61 -15.61
N VAL A 99 -10.62 -0.13 -14.37
CA VAL A 99 -11.86 0.26 -13.69
C VAL A 99 -12.04 1.77 -13.83
N GLU A 100 -13.12 2.17 -14.49
CA GLU A 100 -13.42 3.56 -14.83
C GLU A 100 -14.85 3.92 -14.39
N GLN A 101 -15.05 5.13 -13.84
CA GLN A 101 -16.36 5.65 -13.47
C GLN A 101 -17.22 4.65 -12.67
N SER A 102 -16.60 3.90 -11.76
CA SER A 102 -17.23 2.78 -11.06
C SER A 102 -17.20 2.99 -9.55
N LYS A 103 -18.21 2.44 -8.86
CA LYS A 103 -18.40 2.63 -7.41
C LYS A 103 -19.06 1.42 -6.75
N TRP A 104 -18.63 1.10 -5.53
CA TRP A 104 -19.09 -0.08 -4.77
C TRP A 104 -18.89 -1.37 -5.57
N LEU A 105 -17.63 -1.60 -5.91
CA LEU A 105 -17.18 -2.70 -6.76
C LEU A 105 -16.10 -3.49 -6.02
N ARG A 106 -16.25 -4.82 -5.97
CA ARG A 106 -15.19 -5.73 -5.56
C ARG A 106 -14.71 -6.54 -6.75
N LEU A 107 -13.43 -6.40 -7.10
CA LEU A 107 -12.75 -7.24 -8.08
C LEU A 107 -11.93 -8.29 -7.33
N THR A 108 -12.38 -9.54 -7.38
CA THR A 108 -11.79 -10.65 -6.63
C THR A 108 -11.50 -11.84 -7.54
N SER A 109 -10.79 -12.85 -7.04
CA SER A 109 -10.71 -14.14 -7.71
C SER A 109 -10.94 -15.30 -6.75
N VAL A 110 -11.48 -16.38 -7.31
CA VAL A 110 -11.63 -17.66 -6.64
C VAL A 110 -10.69 -18.66 -7.31
N SER A 111 -9.91 -19.38 -6.52
CA SER A 111 -9.13 -20.51 -7.03
C SER A 111 -9.56 -21.79 -6.33
N PRO A 112 -9.81 -22.89 -7.07
CA PRO A 112 -10.02 -24.20 -6.47
C PRO A 112 -8.71 -24.84 -5.97
N GLU A 113 -7.55 -24.30 -6.32
CA GLU A 113 -6.24 -24.92 -6.08
C GLU A 113 -5.42 -24.12 -5.05
N PRO A 114 -5.16 -24.66 -3.83
CA PRO A 114 -4.37 -23.97 -2.81
C PRO A 114 -2.94 -23.62 -3.26
N ALA A 115 -2.37 -24.40 -4.18
CA ALA A 115 -1.03 -24.16 -4.74
C ALA A 115 -1.00 -23.04 -5.79
N GLN A 116 -2.16 -22.63 -6.32
CA GLN A 116 -2.34 -21.56 -7.30
C GLN A 116 -3.48 -20.66 -6.82
N PRO A 117 -3.30 -19.85 -5.76
CA PRO A 117 -4.41 -19.21 -5.06
C PRO A 117 -5.08 -18.06 -5.84
N TYR A 118 -4.64 -17.80 -7.08
CA TYR A 118 -5.08 -16.69 -7.92
C TYR A 118 -5.82 -17.19 -9.17
N GLY A 119 -7.15 -17.07 -9.18
CA GLY A 119 -8.01 -17.40 -10.33
C GLY A 119 -8.02 -16.32 -11.41
N ILE A 120 -7.53 -15.11 -11.10
CA ILE A 120 -7.30 -14.03 -12.07
C ILE A 120 -5.81 -13.67 -12.02
N ARG A 121 -5.14 -13.76 -13.18
CA ARG A 121 -3.70 -13.53 -13.33
C ARG A 121 -3.44 -12.56 -14.48
N LEU A 122 -2.97 -11.38 -14.15
CA LEU A 122 -2.92 -10.25 -15.05
C LEU A 122 -1.47 -9.97 -15.48
N GLY A 123 -1.15 -10.27 -16.74
CA GLY A 123 0.10 -9.88 -17.38
C GLY A 123 0.10 -8.40 -17.75
N GLY A 124 -0.08 -7.46 -16.82
CA GLY A 124 -0.22 -6.04 -17.16
C GLY A 124 -0.91 -5.25 -16.08
N THR A 125 -0.85 -3.92 -16.16
CA THR A 125 -1.40 -3.00 -15.15
C THR A 125 -2.88 -3.28 -14.85
N LEU A 126 -3.22 -3.37 -13.57
CA LEU A 126 -4.59 -3.21 -13.08
C LEU A 126 -4.78 -1.75 -12.68
N SER A 127 -5.69 -1.02 -13.33
CA SER A 127 -5.93 0.38 -13.02
C SER A 127 -7.30 0.64 -12.42
N ILE A 128 -7.35 1.60 -11.50
CA ILE A 128 -8.59 2.19 -10.96
C ILE A 128 -8.45 3.70 -11.11
N GLY A 129 -9.37 4.30 -11.85
CA GLY A 129 -9.28 5.73 -12.13
C GLY A 129 -10.55 6.27 -12.74
N GLN A 130 -10.43 7.40 -13.45
CA GLN A 130 -11.55 8.06 -14.12
C GLN A 130 -12.75 8.23 -13.18
N LEU A 131 -12.51 8.84 -12.01
CA LEU A 131 -13.54 9.12 -11.00
C LEU A 131 -14.12 7.89 -10.29
N SER A 132 -13.40 6.75 -10.28
CA SER A 132 -13.80 5.58 -9.50
C SER A 132 -13.46 5.72 -8.01
N GLU A 133 -14.31 5.22 -7.14
CA GLU A 133 -14.17 5.23 -5.68
C GLU A 133 -14.91 4.02 -5.06
N GLN A 134 -14.69 3.70 -3.78
CA GLN A 134 -15.31 2.54 -3.12
C GLN A 134 -15.04 1.23 -3.90
N VAL A 135 -13.76 0.94 -4.13
CA VAL A 135 -13.31 -0.22 -4.90
C VAL A 135 -12.43 -1.11 -4.03
N GLU A 136 -12.79 -2.39 -3.95
CA GLU A 136 -12.01 -3.44 -3.32
C GLU A 136 -11.34 -4.32 -4.39
N VAL A 137 -10.06 -4.62 -4.20
CA VAL A 137 -9.30 -5.52 -5.07
C VAL A 137 -8.59 -6.55 -4.21
N ASP A 138 -8.95 -7.81 -4.41
CA ASP A 138 -8.39 -8.90 -3.61
C ASP A 138 -8.14 -10.19 -4.36
N ASN A 139 -7.17 -10.96 -3.86
CA ASN A 139 -6.86 -12.29 -4.38
C ASN A 139 -6.54 -12.27 -5.88
N ILE A 140 -5.80 -11.28 -6.40
CA ILE A 140 -5.36 -11.21 -7.80
C ILE A 140 -3.84 -11.30 -7.91
N GLU A 141 -3.36 -12.03 -8.92
CA GLU A 141 -1.96 -11.98 -9.34
C GLU A 141 -1.80 -10.93 -10.45
N VAL A 142 -0.85 -10.02 -10.30
CA VAL A 142 -0.42 -9.08 -11.34
C VAL A 142 1.06 -9.29 -11.59
N TYR A 143 1.44 -9.51 -12.84
CA TYR A 143 2.82 -9.80 -13.20
C TYR A 143 3.24 -9.07 -14.46
N ARG A 144 4.52 -8.73 -14.57
CA ARG A 144 5.12 -8.17 -15.80
C ARG A 144 4.35 -6.97 -16.36
N ALA A 145 3.80 -6.16 -15.47
CA ALA A 145 3.23 -4.88 -15.86
C ALA A 145 4.36 -3.96 -16.32
N ARG A 146 4.19 -3.37 -17.51
CA ARG A 146 5.23 -2.53 -18.11
C ARG A 146 5.51 -1.29 -17.26
N PHE A 147 4.48 -0.62 -16.76
CA PHE A 147 4.64 0.49 -15.82
C PHE A 147 4.43 0.03 -14.38
N ALA A 148 3.28 0.31 -13.77
CA ALA A 148 2.96 -0.11 -12.42
C ALA A 148 2.13 -1.40 -12.41
N GLY A 149 2.32 -2.26 -11.41
CA GLY A 149 1.45 -3.43 -11.22
C GLY A 149 0.00 -3.00 -11.01
N MET A 150 -0.22 -2.11 -10.05
CA MET A 150 -1.50 -1.43 -9.85
C MET A 150 -1.35 0.07 -10.02
N LEU A 151 -2.20 0.69 -10.83
CA LEU A 151 -2.21 2.14 -11.07
C LEU A 151 -3.55 2.74 -10.65
N ILE A 152 -3.54 3.39 -9.49
CA ILE A 152 -4.77 3.86 -8.83
C ILE A 152 -4.71 5.38 -8.71
N LYS A 153 -5.31 6.06 -9.68
CA LYS A 153 -5.39 7.52 -9.75
C LYS A 153 -6.40 7.97 -10.80
N THR A 154 -6.96 9.16 -10.60
CA THR A 154 -7.55 9.98 -11.67
C THR A 154 -6.58 11.09 -12.09
N ASP A 155 -6.15 11.11 -13.34
CA ASP A 155 -5.36 12.22 -13.86
C ASP A 155 -6.26 13.45 -14.07
N PRO A 156 -5.91 14.63 -13.51
CA PRO A 156 -6.69 15.84 -13.76
C PRO A 156 -6.57 16.23 -15.24
N ASN A 157 -7.71 16.56 -15.83
CA ASN A 157 -7.85 16.96 -17.24
C ASN A 157 -8.75 18.20 -17.36
N CYS A 158 -9.23 18.56 -18.55
CA CYS A 158 -10.07 19.76 -18.73
C CYS A 158 -11.53 19.61 -18.25
N ASP A 159 -11.94 18.43 -17.81
CA ASP A 159 -13.19 18.19 -17.09
C ASP A 159 -13.01 18.57 -15.61
N PRO A 160 -13.75 19.59 -15.11
CA PRO A 160 -13.71 20.00 -13.72
C PRO A 160 -14.01 18.89 -12.72
N ALA A 161 -14.75 17.84 -13.10
CA ALA A 161 -15.03 16.71 -12.22
C ALA A 161 -13.74 15.98 -11.77
N THR A 162 -12.64 16.11 -12.51
CA THR A 162 -11.35 15.50 -12.17
C THR A 162 -10.47 16.33 -11.22
N TRP A 163 -10.92 17.54 -10.85
CA TRP A 163 -10.14 18.48 -10.06
C TRP A 163 -10.31 18.26 -8.56
N ALA A 164 -9.30 18.66 -7.78
CA ALA A 164 -9.21 18.45 -6.35
C ALA A 164 -10.45 18.93 -5.56
N GLU A 165 -11.05 20.04 -5.98
CA GLU A 165 -12.23 20.63 -5.36
C GLU A 165 -13.53 19.84 -5.61
N ASN A 166 -13.55 18.98 -6.63
CA ASN A 166 -14.74 18.26 -7.07
C ASN A 166 -14.67 16.75 -6.84
N PHE A 167 -13.47 16.19 -6.66
CA PHE A 167 -13.29 14.75 -6.50
C PHE A 167 -12.21 14.40 -5.47
N THR A 168 -12.60 13.56 -4.52
CA THR A 168 -11.71 12.83 -3.61
C THR A 168 -11.89 11.34 -3.89
N MET A 169 -10.81 10.63 -4.20
CA MET A 169 -10.87 9.18 -4.36
C MET A 169 -10.84 8.55 -2.98
N THR A 170 -11.92 7.89 -2.59
CA THR A 170 -12.08 7.33 -1.26
C THR A 170 -12.48 5.85 -1.27
N GLY A 171 -12.23 5.14 -0.17
CA GLY A 171 -12.69 3.77 0.01
C GLY A 171 -11.99 2.77 -0.91
N ILE A 172 -10.69 2.95 -1.15
CA ILE A 172 -9.89 1.99 -1.90
C ILE A 172 -9.31 0.96 -0.93
N ASN A 173 -9.61 -0.31 -1.16
CA ASN A 173 -9.13 -1.42 -0.34
C ASN A 173 -8.39 -2.45 -1.22
N ILE A 174 -7.10 -2.68 -0.96
CA ILE A 174 -6.24 -3.53 -1.78
C ILE A 174 -5.62 -4.59 -0.87
N HIS A 175 -5.99 -5.85 -1.02
CA HIS A 175 -5.45 -6.89 -0.15
C HIS A 175 -5.34 -8.30 -0.69
N HIS A 176 -4.46 -9.10 -0.10
CA HIS A 176 -4.23 -10.49 -0.52
C HIS A 176 -3.80 -10.66 -1.98
N ASN A 177 -3.31 -9.59 -2.63
CA ASN A 177 -2.83 -9.65 -4.00
C ASN A 177 -1.37 -10.07 -4.07
N TYR A 178 -0.96 -10.61 -5.21
CA TYR A 178 0.44 -10.88 -5.54
C TYR A 178 0.87 -10.06 -6.74
N VAL A 179 1.70 -9.05 -6.51
CA VAL A 179 2.24 -8.18 -7.57
C VAL A 179 3.71 -8.48 -7.76
N HIS A 180 4.15 -8.84 -8.97
CA HIS A 180 5.56 -9.15 -9.17
C HIS A 180 6.14 -8.86 -10.54
N HIS A 181 7.45 -8.64 -10.56
CA HIS A 181 8.22 -8.45 -11.80
C HIS A 181 7.67 -7.30 -12.66
N THR A 182 7.32 -6.15 -12.06
CA THR A 182 7.02 -4.94 -12.84
C THR A 182 8.28 -4.51 -13.59
N GLU A 183 8.13 -3.97 -14.81
CA GLU A 183 9.27 -3.80 -15.73
C GLU A 183 9.86 -2.38 -15.70
N GLU A 184 9.05 -1.34 -15.53
CA GLU A 184 9.52 0.06 -15.49
C GLU A 184 9.03 0.88 -14.27
N GLY A 185 7.97 0.46 -13.59
CA GLY A 185 7.35 1.24 -12.50
C GLY A 185 7.13 0.46 -11.20
N GLU A 186 6.29 1.05 -10.35
CA GLU A 186 6.04 0.62 -8.97
C GLU A 186 5.25 -0.69 -8.92
N GLY A 187 5.34 -1.41 -7.80
CA GLY A 187 4.38 -2.49 -7.55
C GLY A 187 2.96 -1.93 -7.48
N MET A 188 2.76 -0.91 -6.65
CA MET A 188 1.50 -0.19 -6.52
C MET A 188 1.76 1.32 -6.58
N TYR A 189 1.22 1.98 -7.60
CA TYR A 189 1.18 3.44 -7.74
C TYR A 189 -0.21 3.91 -7.31
N VAL A 190 -0.34 4.41 -6.08
CA VAL A 190 -1.60 4.88 -5.51
C VAL A 190 -1.53 6.39 -5.24
N GLY A 191 -2.40 7.15 -5.91
CA GLY A 191 -2.46 8.60 -5.81
C GLY A 191 -1.50 9.32 -6.74
N TYR A 192 -1.89 10.52 -7.17
CA TYR A 192 -1.13 11.34 -8.12
C TYR A 192 0.09 12.01 -7.44
N THR A 193 1.27 11.99 -8.10
CA THR A 193 2.53 12.52 -7.53
C THR A 193 2.72 14.03 -7.70
N GLY A 194 2.17 14.63 -8.74
CA GLY A 194 2.36 16.07 -9.01
C GLY A 194 1.47 16.96 -8.14
N LYS A 195 1.92 18.17 -7.82
CA LYS A 195 1.11 19.15 -7.05
C LYS A 195 0.00 19.80 -7.90
N SER A 196 0.26 20.02 -9.17
CA SER A 196 -0.66 20.61 -10.13
C SER A 196 -0.23 20.27 -11.57
N ARG A 197 -1.10 20.55 -12.54
CA ARG A 197 -0.82 20.43 -13.98
C ARG A 197 -1.30 21.69 -14.70
N LYS A 198 -0.52 22.18 -15.65
CA LYS A 198 -0.96 23.24 -16.57
C LYS A 198 -1.54 22.57 -17.82
N LEU A 199 -2.76 22.94 -18.17
CA LEU A 199 -3.52 22.43 -19.32
C LEU A 199 -3.99 23.60 -20.19
N GLU A 200 -4.24 23.33 -21.46
CA GLU A 200 -4.97 24.24 -22.33
C GLU A 200 -6.41 23.74 -22.45
N CYS A 201 -7.36 24.45 -21.85
CA CYS A 201 -8.77 24.08 -21.82
C CYS A 201 -9.58 25.15 -22.57
N ASN A 202 -10.17 24.78 -23.71
CA ASN A 202 -10.93 25.71 -24.56
C ASN A 202 -10.15 26.98 -24.94
N GLY A 203 -8.85 26.84 -25.25
CA GLY A 203 -7.97 27.96 -25.60
C GLY A 203 -7.50 28.81 -24.41
N VAL A 204 -7.81 28.42 -23.18
CA VAL A 204 -7.37 29.10 -21.95
C VAL A 204 -6.37 28.23 -21.22
N ALA A 205 -5.22 28.79 -20.83
CA ALA A 205 -4.27 28.11 -19.96
C ALA A 205 -4.85 28.01 -18.54
N THR A 206 -5.10 26.79 -18.08
CA THR A 206 -5.70 26.48 -16.79
C THR A 206 -4.71 25.67 -15.94
N THR A 207 -4.51 26.08 -14.69
CA THR A 207 -3.79 25.26 -13.70
C THR A 207 -4.82 24.43 -12.94
N VAL A 208 -4.71 23.11 -13.05
CA VAL A 208 -5.61 22.15 -12.39
C VAL A 208 -4.87 21.41 -11.28
N TYR A 209 -5.59 21.06 -10.22
CA TYR A 209 -5.05 20.34 -9.08
C TYR A 209 -5.63 18.93 -9.04
N PRO A 210 -4.81 17.89 -8.77
CA PRO A 210 -5.27 16.50 -8.74
C PRO A 210 -6.08 16.20 -7.48
N HIS A 211 -6.98 15.23 -7.60
CA HIS A 211 -7.75 14.64 -6.51
C HIS A 211 -6.89 14.23 -5.31
N LYS A 212 -7.51 14.23 -4.14
CA LYS A 212 -6.94 13.73 -2.88
C LYS A 212 -7.40 12.30 -2.60
N LEU A 213 -6.68 11.63 -1.70
CA LEU A 213 -7.01 10.30 -1.22
C LEU A 213 -7.45 10.32 0.25
N GLU A 214 -8.51 9.59 0.55
CA GLU A 214 -9.00 9.38 1.92
C GLU A 214 -9.49 7.95 2.10
N ASN A 215 -9.42 7.38 3.30
CA ASN A 215 -9.95 6.04 3.60
C ASN A 215 -9.32 4.95 2.71
N ILE A 216 -7.98 4.92 2.66
CA ILE A 216 -7.21 3.98 1.84
C ILE A 216 -6.67 2.85 2.70
N ARG A 217 -6.86 1.60 2.28
CA ARG A 217 -6.32 0.41 2.96
C ARG A 217 -5.51 -0.42 1.96
N ILE A 218 -4.23 -0.64 2.27
CA ILE A 218 -3.32 -1.47 1.46
C ILE A 218 -2.72 -2.51 2.39
N HIS A 219 -3.18 -3.75 2.33
CA HIS A 219 -2.78 -4.73 3.33
C HIS A 219 -2.70 -6.18 2.89
N ASN A 220 -1.90 -6.99 3.58
CA ASN A 220 -1.77 -8.42 3.31
C ASN A 220 -1.37 -8.74 1.84
N ASN A 221 -0.76 -7.79 1.13
CA ASN A 221 -0.28 -8.02 -0.23
C ASN A 221 1.13 -8.60 -0.22
N LYS A 222 1.46 -9.35 -1.27
CA LYS A 222 2.80 -9.83 -1.56
C LYS A 222 3.31 -9.06 -2.78
N LEU A 223 4.45 -8.39 -2.64
CA LEU A 223 5.09 -7.64 -3.71
C LEU A 223 6.52 -8.16 -3.89
N GLU A 224 6.90 -8.56 -5.11
CA GLU A 224 8.23 -9.10 -5.38
C GLU A 224 8.84 -8.57 -6.68
N HIS A 225 10.12 -8.20 -6.66
CA HIS A 225 10.83 -7.78 -7.87
C HIS A 225 10.15 -6.60 -8.57
N THR A 226 9.82 -5.55 -7.83
CA THR A 226 9.26 -4.34 -8.44
C THR A 226 10.37 -3.52 -9.09
N ALA A 227 10.07 -2.97 -10.26
CA ALA A 227 10.98 -2.13 -11.04
C ALA A 227 11.39 -0.86 -10.28
N ALA A 228 10.40 -0.16 -9.71
CA ALA A 228 10.55 1.02 -8.87
C ALA A 228 10.14 0.72 -7.41
N ASP A 229 9.46 1.66 -6.75
CA ASP A 229 8.95 1.49 -5.38
C ASP A 229 8.06 0.26 -5.25
N GLY A 230 8.03 -0.37 -4.07
CA GLY A 230 7.09 -1.44 -3.77
C GLY A 230 5.66 -0.89 -3.73
N ILE A 231 5.39 -0.04 -2.74
CA ILE A 231 4.11 0.67 -2.59
C ILE A 231 4.40 2.16 -2.57
N GLN A 232 3.76 2.91 -3.47
CA GLN A 232 3.66 4.36 -3.42
C GLN A 232 2.23 4.76 -3.06
N LEU A 233 2.08 5.59 -2.04
CA LEU A 233 0.82 6.21 -1.64
C LEU A 233 1.00 7.73 -1.52
N ASN A 234 0.39 8.51 -2.41
CA ASN A 234 0.54 9.96 -2.47
C ASN A 234 -0.79 10.72 -2.43
N SER A 235 -0.72 12.02 -2.10
CA SER A 235 -1.87 12.92 -2.03
C SER A 235 -2.93 12.53 -0.99
N VAL A 236 -2.50 11.88 0.10
CA VAL A 236 -3.39 11.50 1.22
C VAL A 236 -3.72 12.72 2.07
N THR A 237 -5.00 12.83 2.45
CA THR A 237 -5.50 13.85 3.38
C THR A 237 -6.13 13.28 4.64
N GLY A 238 -6.25 11.95 4.77
CA GLY A 238 -6.78 11.33 5.98
C GLY A 238 -7.01 9.82 5.91
N ASN A 239 -6.96 9.17 7.07
CA ASN A 239 -7.37 7.78 7.31
C ASN A 239 -6.81 6.76 6.31
N ALA A 240 -5.49 6.78 6.08
CA ALA A 240 -4.82 5.77 5.28
C ALA A 240 -4.02 4.79 6.14
N GLN A 241 -4.08 3.50 5.78
CA GLN A 241 -3.34 2.45 6.46
C GLN A 241 -2.65 1.51 5.46
N ILE A 242 -1.35 1.27 5.68
CA ILE A 242 -0.54 0.29 4.95
C ILE A 242 -0.06 -0.75 5.94
N TYR A 243 -0.57 -1.99 5.87
CA TYR A 243 -0.23 -2.98 6.90
C TYR A 243 -0.11 -4.43 6.46
N SER A 244 0.72 -5.20 7.17
CA SER A 244 0.88 -6.64 6.94
C SER A 244 1.28 -7.03 5.50
N ASN A 245 1.87 -6.11 4.73
CA ASN A 245 2.38 -6.41 3.39
C ASN A 245 3.76 -7.06 3.49
N LYS A 246 4.07 -7.94 2.54
CA LYS A 246 5.39 -8.55 2.35
C LYS A 246 5.98 -8.02 1.06
N ILE A 247 7.05 -7.25 1.17
CA ILE A 247 7.70 -6.56 0.05
C ILE A 247 9.12 -7.09 -0.06
N TYR A 248 9.44 -7.67 -1.21
CA TYR A 248 10.75 -8.23 -1.48
C TYR A 248 11.36 -7.63 -2.74
N ARG A 249 12.57 -7.09 -2.62
CA ARG A 249 13.41 -6.65 -3.73
C ARG A 249 12.71 -5.63 -4.64
N THR A 250 12.69 -4.38 -4.19
CA THR A 250 12.18 -3.23 -4.96
C THR A 250 13.33 -2.51 -5.67
N GLY A 251 13.02 -1.68 -6.67
CA GLY A 251 14.03 -0.90 -7.38
C GLY A 251 14.93 -1.71 -8.31
N VAL A 252 14.41 -2.76 -8.95
CA VAL A 252 15.22 -3.67 -9.79
C VAL A 252 15.68 -3.02 -11.10
N SER A 253 14.87 -2.18 -11.74
CA SER A 253 15.11 -1.55 -13.05
C SER A 253 13.98 -0.58 -13.38
N PRO A 254 14.17 0.54 -14.10
CA PRO A 254 15.42 1.12 -14.58
C PRO A 254 16.18 1.89 -13.50
N PHE A 255 15.61 2.00 -12.29
CA PHE A 255 16.09 2.91 -11.25
C PHE A 255 17.13 2.30 -10.30
N ALA A 256 17.69 1.14 -10.65
CA ALA A 256 18.90 0.66 -9.98
C ALA A 256 20.13 1.44 -10.53
N PRO A 257 20.97 2.09 -9.69
CA PRO A 257 20.91 2.23 -8.22
C PRO A 257 20.33 3.58 -7.73
N VAL A 258 19.69 4.39 -8.59
CA VAL A 258 19.41 5.80 -8.32
C VAL A 258 17.90 6.15 -8.33
N TRP A 259 17.42 6.63 -7.18
CA TRP A 259 16.08 7.19 -6.88
C TRP A 259 14.88 6.26 -7.16
N GLN A 260 13.69 6.55 -6.65
CA GLN A 260 12.44 5.80 -6.93
C GLN A 260 12.53 4.27 -6.76
N ASN A 261 13.22 3.82 -5.71
CA ASN A 261 13.54 2.42 -5.43
C ASN A 261 13.26 2.02 -3.97
N THR A 262 12.28 2.67 -3.34
CA THR A 262 11.90 2.53 -1.94
C THR A 262 11.09 1.24 -1.69
N GLY A 263 11.08 0.71 -0.47
CA GLY A 263 10.11 -0.31 -0.08
C GLY A 263 8.67 0.25 -0.07
N ILE A 264 8.43 1.22 0.80
CA ILE A 264 7.15 1.96 0.89
C ILE A 264 7.41 3.47 0.85
N GLN A 265 6.79 4.17 -0.10
CA GLN A 265 6.74 5.63 -0.14
C GLN A 265 5.35 6.13 0.27
N VAL A 266 5.33 7.10 1.18
CA VAL A 266 4.11 7.83 1.60
C VAL A 266 4.30 9.32 1.40
N GLY A 267 3.33 9.95 0.74
CA GLY A 267 3.18 11.39 0.58
C GLY A 267 1.79 11.86 1.02
N GLY A 268 1.69 12.46 2.20
CA GLY A 268 0.44 12.95 2.78
C GLY A 268 0.36 12.74 4.28
N ASP A 269 -0.71 13.26 4.88
CA ASP A 269 -0.85 13.34 6.33
C ASP A 269 -1.74 12.22 6.88
N ASP A 270 -1.66 11.96 8.19
CA ASP A 270 -2.53 11.01 8.91
C ASP A 270 -2.46 9.56 8.37
N VAL A 271 -1.24 9.08 8.11
CA VAL A 271 -0.99 7.73 7.59
C VAL A 271 -0.39 6.81 8.66
N GLN A 272 -0.99 5.63 8.81
CA GLN A 272 -0.44 4.55 9.63
C GLN A 272 0.24 3.49 8.73
N VAL A 273 1.50 3.19 9.01
CA VAL A 273 2.28 2.15 8.34
C VAL A 273 2.71 1.13 9.39
N ARG A 274 2.14 -0.08 9.39
CA ARG A 274 2.39 -1.06 10.45
C ARG A 274 2.53 -2.50 10.02
N ASP A 275 3.28 -3.30 10.78
CA ASP A 275 3.36 -4.75 10.61
C ASP A 275 3.84 -5.20 9.21
N ASN A 276 4.49 -4.33 8.43
CA ASN A 276 4.99 -4.67 7.10
C ASN A 276 6.37 -5.33 7.21
N LEU A 277 6.64 -6.27 6.31
CA LEU A 277 7.98 -6.82 6.07
C LEU A 277 8.53 -6.24 4.76
N ILE A 278 9.64 -5.52 4.85
CA ILE A 278 10.40 -5.00 3.72
C ILE A 278 11.76 -5.67 3.73
N TYR A 279 12.04 -6.47 2.71
CA TYR A 279 13.29 -7.20 2.56
C TYR A 279 13.98 -6.80 1.26
N ARG A 280 15.17 -6.17 1.38
CA ARG A 280 16.02 -5.74 0.26
C ARG A 280 15.41 -4.65 -0.63
N SER A 281 15.00 -3.51 -0.08
CA SER A 281 14.69 -2.35 -0.93
C SER A 281 15.94 -1.81 -1.60
N GLY A 282 15.85 -1.39 -2.87
CA GLY A 282 16.98 -0.82 -3.60
C GLY A 282 17.49 0.50 -2.99
N GLY A 283 16.56 1.32 -2.47
CA GLY A 283 16.85 2.53 -1.70
C GLY A 283 16.36 2.42 -0.27
N ASN A 284 15.69 3.47 0.21
CA ASN A 284 15.15 3.49 1.57
C ASN A 284 14.17 2.35 1.81
N GLY A 285 14.18 1.79 3.02
CA GLY A 285 13.11 0.87 3.42
C GLY A 285 11.76 1.57 3.37
N MET A 286 11.70 2.79 3.93
CA MET A 286 10.56 3.69 3.82
C MET A 286 10.99 5.13 3.52
N MET A 287 10.22 5.81 2.68
CA MET A 287 10.32 7.24 2.37
C MET A 287 9.00 7.90 2.75
N LEU A 288 9.03 8.81 3.73
CA LEU A 288 7.83 9.34 4.36
C LEU A 288 7.82 10.88 4.27
N ASP A 289 6.78 11.46 3.68
CA ASP A 289 6.65 12.90 3.46
C ASP A 289 5.24 13.37 3.85
N GLY A 290 5.10 14.04 4.99
CA GLY A 290 3.81 14.48 5.53
C GLY A 290 3.90 14.78 7.02
N ASP A 291 2.76 14.94 7.67
CA ASP A 291 2.60 15.11 9.11
C ASP A 291 1.73 13.97 9.72
N ASN A 292 1.80 13.78 11.04
CA ASN A 292 1.09 12.71 11.79
C ASN A 292 1.31 11.27 11.27
N LEU A 293 2.52 10.95 10.86
CA LEU A 293 2.88 9.61 10.38
C LEU A 293 3.12 8.66 11.56
N GLN A 294 2.45 7.50 11.55
CA GLN A 294 2.56 6.47 12.59
C GLN A 294 3.20 5.20 12.03
N VAL A 295 4.45 4.93 12.39
CA VAL A 295 5.24 3.81 11.87
C VAL A 295 5.49 2.80 12.98
N ILE A 296 4.79 1.66 12.92
CA ILE A 296 4.65 0.74 14.06
C ILE A 296 5.00 -0.69 13.67
N ASN A 297 5.89 -1.36 14.40
CA ASN A 297 6.15 -2.81 14.27
C ASN A 297 6.48 -3.26 12.83
N ASN A 298 7.18 -2.43 12.05
CA ASN A 298 7.65 -2.82 10.72
C ASN A 298 9.01 -3.50 10.83
N LYS A 299 9.24 -4.49 9.96
CA LYS A 299 10.52 -5.19 9.80
C LYS A 299 11.16 -4.74 8.50
N ILE A 300 12.24 -3.98 8.60
CA ILE A 300 12.97 -3.43 7.45
C ILE A 300 14.37 -4.04 7.48
N ILE A 301 14.69 -4.84 6.46
CA ILE A 301 15.89 -5.67 6.46
C ILE A 301 16.63 -5.47 5.13
N TYR A 302 17.92 -5.11 5.22
CA TYR A 302 18.80 -4.83 4.08
C TYR A 302 18.32 -3.71 3.15
N ALA A 303 17.92 -2.57 3.70
CA ALA A 303 17.62 -1.39 2.89
C ALA A 303 18.91 -0.85 2.24
N GLY A 304 18.87 -0.57 0.92
CA GLY A 304 20.01 -0.05 0.17
C GLY A 304 20.43 1.38 0.53
N GLU A 305 19.61 2.11 1.28
CA GLU A 305 19.95 3.42 1.87
C GLU A 305 19.65 3.46 3.38
N ASN A 306 18.67 4.27 3.81
CA ASN A 306 18.25 4.35 5.21
C ASN A 306 17.18 3.29 5.46
N GLY A 307 17.06 2.81 6.70
CA GLY A 307 15.90 2.02 7.09
C GLY A 307 14.62 2.82 6.87
N ILE A 308 14.56 4.01 7.44
CA ILE A 308 13.48 4.98 7.27
C ILE A 308 14.08 6.36 6.99
N PHE A 309 13.61 7.03 5.94
CA PHE A 309 13.77 8.46 5.74
C PHE A 309 12.42 9.14 5.87
N ALA A 310 12.36 10.22 6.65
CA ALA A 310 11.12 10.97 6.85
C ALA A 310 11.36 12.47 6.85
N ARG A 311 10.41 13.22 6.31
CA ARG A 311 10.36 14.69 6.32
C ARG A 311 8.90 15.17 6.31
N ASN A 312 8.72 16.49 6.41
CA ASN A 312 7.43 17.14 6.23
C ASN A 312 7.58 18.42 5.38
N SER A 313 6.47 19.08 5.09
CA SER A 313 6.46 20.30 4.26
C SER A 313 7.29 21.45 4.85
N ALA A 314 7.38 21.55 6.18
CA ALA A 314 8.15 22.58 6.87
C ALA A 314 9.66 22.50 6.59
N GLN A 315 10.18 21.31 6.28
CA GLN A 315 11.56 21.11 5.87
C GLN A 315 11.89 21.86 4.57
N GLN A 316 10.91 22.01 3.67
CA GLN A 316 11.06 22.70 2.37
C GLN A 316 10.67 24.17 2.45
N ASN A 317 9.78 24.52 3.39
CA ASN A 317 9.34 25.88 3.64
C ASN A 317 9.23 26.12 5.15
N ALA A 318 10.27 26.72 5.73
CA ALA A 318 10.37 26.98 7.16
C ALA A 318 9.30 27.94 7.72
N GLN A 319 8.49 28.58 6.86
CA GLN A 319 7.33 29.39 7.30
C GLN A 319 6.12 28.51 7.68
N ILE A 320 6.10 27.24 7.26
CA ILE A 320 5.07 26.28 7.67
C ILE A 320 5.39 25.86 9.11
N SER A 321 4.38 25.93 9.98
CA SER A 321 4.48 25.57 11.39
C SER A 321 3.20 24.91 11.88
N GLY A 322 3.26 24.24 13.02
CA GLY A 322 2.12 23.55 13.61
C GLY A 322 1.83 22.19 12.98
N GLY A 323 2.79 21.61 12.25
CA GLY A 323 2.68 20.25 11.73
C GLY A 323 2.49 19.24 12.86
N LEU A 324 1.86 18.10 12.60
CA LEU A 324 1.66 17.07 13.63
C LEU A 324 2.87 16.13 13.70
N PRO A 325 3.34 15.76 14.91
CA PRO A 325 4.52 14.92 15.06
C PRO A 325 4.30 13.50 14.53
N HIS A 326 5.37 12.95 13.97
CA HIS A 326 5.48 11.52 13.68
C HIS A 326 5.71 10.67 14.94
N SER A 327 5.35 9.40 14.85
CA SER A 327 5.73 8.37 15.82
C SER A 327 6.35 7.14 15.15
N TYR A 328 7.43 6.61 15.76
CA TYR A 328 8.17 5.44 15.32
C TYR A 328 8.28 4.48 16.50
N LYS A 329 7.55 3.37 16.47
CA LYS A 329 7.41 2.44 17.59
C LYS A 329 7.68 0.99 17.20
N ASP A 330 8.43 0.27 18.02
CA ASP A 330 8.61 -1.18 17.89
C ASP A 330 9.15 -1.65 16.53
N ASN A 331 9.78 -0.77 15.74
CA ASN A 331 10.30 -1.16 14.43
C ASN A 331 11.61 -1.91 14.58
N LEU A 332 11.78 -2.96 13.78
CA LEU A 332 13.03 -3.69 13.62
C LEU A 332 13.69 -3.27 12.31
N ILE A 333 14.87 -2.68 12.40
CA ILE A 333 15.65 -2.22 11.25
C ILE A 333 17.00 -2.93 11.28
N VAL A 334 17.24 -3.80 10.31
CA VAL A 334 18.44 -4.65 10.26
C VAL A 334 19.24 -4.33 9.01
N GLN A 335 20.50 -4.00 9.23
CA GLN A 335 21.52 -3.77 8.21
C GLN A 335 21.07 -2.78 7.12
N PRO A 336 20.58 -1.55 7.46
CA PRO A 336 20.44 -0.49 6.48
C PRO A 336 21.85 -0.05 6.02
N ALA A 337 22.01 0.32 4.75
CA ALA A 337 23.31 0.76 4.23
C ALA A 337 23.83 2.06 4.87
N THR A 338 22.93 2.87 5.42
CA THR A 338 23.26 4.14 6.10
C THR A 338 22.57 4.20 7.47
N TYR A 339 21.62 5.12 7.69
CA TYR A 339 21.01 5.32 8.99
C TYR A 339 19.82 4.36 9.22
N GLY A 340 19.62 3.95 10.47
CA GLY A 340 18.38 3.30 10.89
C GLY A 340 17.15 4.19 10.61
N LEU A 341 17.15 5.38 11.18
CA LEU A 341 16.13 6.41 10.92
C LEU A 341 16.78 7.78 10.66
N LYS A 342 16.39 8.40 9.56
CA LYS A 342 16.75 9.77 9.18
C LYS A 342 15.49 10.63 9.19
N LEU A 343 15.34 11.47 10.23
CA LEU A 343 14.14 12.24 10.49
C LEU A 343 14.39 13.74 10.34
N TYR A 344 13.83 14.30 9.28
CA TYR A 344 13.98 15.69 8.85
C TYR A 344 12.66 16.48 8.91
N ALA A 345 11.63 15.94 9.55
CA ALA A 345 10.41 16.68 9.84
C ALA A 345 10.68 17.71 10.95
N THR A 346 10.22 18.94 10.77
CA THR A 346 10.49 20.09 11.66
C THR A 346 9.22 20.91 11.89
N ASN A 347 9.28 21.87 12.81
CA ASN A 347 8.20 22.82 13.11
C ASN A 347 6.86 22.15 13.46
N THR A 348 6.93 21.03 14.17
CA THR A 348 5.75 20.31 14.64
C THR A 348 5.20 20.94 15.92
N ALA A 349 3.90 20.78 16.18
CA ALA A 349 3.21 21.31 17.36
C ALA A 349 3.69 20.67 18.68
N SER A 350 4.41 19.55 18.59
CA SER A 350 5.09 18.89 19.70
C SER A 350 6.18 17.97 19.16
N ALA A 351 6.96 17.39 20.08
CA ALA A 351 8.06 16.49 19.75
C ALA A 351 7.61 15.18 19.09
N HIS A 352 8.39 14.73 18.10
CA HIS A 352 8.32 13.37 17.55
C HIS A 352 8.56 12.32 18.63
N LEU A 353 7.86 11.19 18.57
CA LEU A 353 8.10 10.06 19.49
C LEU A 353 8.83 8.93 18.77
N ILE A 354 10.04 8.61 19.21
CA ILE A 354 10.81 7.47 18.72
C ILE A 354 11.05 6.55 19.90
N SER A 355 10.33 5.42 19.97
CA SER A 355 10.44 4.51 21.10
C SER A 355 10.52 3.04 20.71
N ASP A 356 11.24 2.26 21.52
CA ASP A 356 11.24 0.79 21.46
C ASP A 356 11.69 0.21 20.11
N ASN A 357 12.37 1.01 19.29
CA ASN A 357 12.90 0.54 18.01
C ASN A 357 14.20 -0.23 18.23
N THR A 358 14.39 -1.30 17.48
CA THR A 358 15.63 -2.08 17.42
C THR A 358 16.32 -1.82 16.10
N ILE A 359 17.54 -1.30 16.16
CA ILE A 359 18.39 -1.07 15.00
C ILE A 359 19.63 -1.96 15.11
N GLU A 360 19.92 -2.73 14.08
CA GLU A 360 21.16 -3.50 13.93
C GLU A 360 21.91 -3.04 12.68
N ASN A 361 23.21 -2.77 12.78
CA ASN A 361 24.04 -2.42 11.61
C ASN A 361 25.50 -2.92 11.77
N ASP A 362 26.33 -2.66 10.77
CA ASP A 362 27.75 -3.06 10.70
C ASP A 362 28.70 -2.21 11.57
N GLY A 363 28.17 -1.28 12.37
CA GLY A 363 28.97 -0.42 13.23
C GLY A 363 29.72 0.71 12.52
N ARG A 364 29.50 0.92 11.21
CA ARG A 364 30.10 2.06 10.51
C ARG A 364 29.64 3.39 11.11
N LEU A 365 30.56 4.36 11.09
CA LEU A 365 30.34 5.71 11.59
C LEU A 365 30.14 6.69 10.43
N ASP A 366 29.42 7.77 10.70
CA ASP A 366 29.26 8.87 9.75
C ASP A 366 30.51 9.77 9.69
N ALA A 367 30.48 10.79 8.83
CA ALA A 367 31.58 11.74 8.66
C ALA A 367 31.93 12.56 9.92
N ALA A 368 31.04 12.58 10.92
CA ALA A 368 31.26 13.22 12.22
C ALA A 368 31.63 12.19 13.31
N ASN A 369 32.00 10.96 12.91
CA ASN A 369 32.37 9.86 13.80
C ASN A 369 31.26 9.43 14.77
N ARG A 370 29.99 9.51 14.33
CA ARG A 370 28.81 9.10 15.10
C ARG A 370 28.23 7.79 14.56
N PRO A 371 27.62 6.94 15.42
CA PRO A 371 26.91 5.75 14.97
C PRO A 371 25.78 6.11 14.00
N MET A 372 25.63 5.34 12.91
CA MET A 372 24.54 5.53 11.94
C MET A 372 23.20 4.95 12.43
N THR A 373 22.80 5.29 13.65
CA THR A 373 21.51 4.86 14.24
C THR A 373 20.40 5.83 13.84
N PHE A 374 20.60 7.11 14.19
CA PHE A 374 19.65 8.19 13.99
C PHE A 374 20.35 9.39 13.35
N SER A 375 19.73 10.00 12.35
CA SER A 375 20.16 11.28 11.77
C SER A 375 18.99 12.26 11.83
N PHE A 376 19.21 13.40 12.48
CA PHE A 376 18.26 14.50 12.53
C PHE A 376 18.77 15.65 11.67
N LEU A 377 17.86 16.41 11.06
CA LEU A 377 18.24 17.54 10.20
C LEU A 377 19.06 18.58 10.97
N ASN A 378 18.57 18.95 12.15
CA ASN A 378 19.16 19.90 13.09
C ASN A 378 18.36 19.86 14.42
N ASP A 379 18.54 20.87 15.27
CA ASP A 379 17.85 20.98 16.56
C ASP A 379 16.38 21.40 16.45
N GLN A 380 15.88 21.78 15.26
CA GLN A 380 14.46 22.05 15.01
C GLN A 380 13.61 20.77 14.91
N VAL A 381 14.25 19.60 14.85
CA VAL A 381 13.56 18.31 14.93
C VAL A 381 13.30 18.00 16.41
N GLU A 382 12.22 18.55 16.97
CA GLU A 382 11.82 18.26 18.35
C GLU A 382 11.47 16.77 18.51
N ARG A 383 12.01 16.11 19.53
CA ARG A 383 11.91 14.64 19.64
C ARG A 383 12.09 14.12 21.06
N VAL A 384 11.42 13.00 21.34
CA VAL A 384 11.58 12.19 22.55
C VAL A 384 12.07 10.80 22.13
N LEU A 385 13.19 10.36 22.71
CA LEU A 385 13.78 9.05 22.48
C LEU A 385 13.60 8.18 23.73
N LEU A 386 12.91 7.04 23.62
CA LEU A 386 12.66 6.14 24.76
C LEU A 386 13.02 4.69 24.39
N ASN A 387 13.85 4.03 25.19
CA ASN A 387 14.09 2.58 25.09
C ASN A 387 14.42 2.06 23.67
N ASN A 388 15.14 2.85 22.86
CA ASN A 388 15.62 2.38 21.56
C ASN A 388 16.94 1.62 21.74
N HIS A 389 17.09 0.50 21.03
CA HIS A 389 18.27 -0.35 21.11
C HIS A 389 19.06 -0.30 19.80
N HIS A 390 20.37 -0.14 19.90
CA HIS A 390 21.29 -0.25 18.78
C HIS A 390 22.27 -1.40 19.03
N TYR A 391 22.24 -2.39 18.14
CA TYR A 391 23.16 -3.50 18.10
C TYR A 391 24.13 -3.34 16.92
N ILE A 392 25.37 -3.78 17.14
CA ILE A 392 26.38 -3.84 16.09
C ILE A 392 26.65 -5.31 15.83
N GLU A 393 26.46 -5.75 14.58
CA GLU A 393 26.84 -7.09 14.18
C GLU A 393 28.37 -7.19 14.17
N SER A 394 28.94 -7.90 15.16
CA SER A 394 30.36 -8.19 15.17
C SER A 394 30.66 -9.25 14.12
N THR A 395 31.27 -8.86 13.00
CA THR A 395 31.93 -9.83 12.14
C THR A 395 33.16 -10.34 12.90
N ASN A 396 33.08 -11.57 13.41
CA ASN A 396 34.28 -12.29 13.84
C ASN A 396 35.12 -12.50 12.57
N ASN A 397 36.17 -11.71 12.43
CA ASN A 397 37.22 -11.92 11.41
C ASN A 397 37.95 -13.24 11.65
#